data_AF-A0A2V5WDP6-F1
#
_entry.id   AF-A0A2V5WDP6-F1
#
_cell.length_a   1.000
_cell.length_b   1.000
_cell.length_c   1.000
_cell.angle_alpha   90.00
_cell.angle_beta   90.00
_cell.angle_gamma   90.00
#
_symmetry.space_group_name_H-M   'P 1'
#
loop_
_entity.id
_entity.type
_entity.pdbx_description
1 polymer ?
#
loop_
_entity_poly.entity_id
_entity_poly.type
_entity_poly.pdbx_seq_one_letter_code
_entity_poly.pdbx_strand_id
1 'polypeptide(L)'
;GFMIMNKSSFSQWVGGLIFALALALFSGQSVFASPATEINRAVNVAGGVDVKHAASATFLQGFNTVVIKVKQADAPLYVSAGVKMRPDLAPQITVAALNARPMDRHSCEEITAIIKAAIAAAPDSRYAIVRVALAAQPTSRQCILAAAGIADKDLRVAYTRRYGGKEVISPKEGKEVIPPPAPPAFPYPTIWDVGNIISINPGPGGVASPSDPSGK
;
A
#
# COMPACT_ATOMS: atom_id res chain seq x y z
N GLY A 1 -57.46 -48.91 27.00
CA GLY A 1 -56.02 -49.24 27.03
C GLY A 1 -55.24 -47.96 27.04
N PHE A 2 -54.47 -47.70 28.09
CA PHE A 2 -53.64 -46.50 28.22
C PHE A 2 -52.40 -46.65 27.34
N MET A 3 -52.22 -45.73 26.40
CA MET A 3 -51.11 -45.72 25.45
C MET A 3 -49.91 -45.00 26.12
N ILE A 4 -48.89 -45.77 26.51
CA ILE A 4 -47.63 -45.29 27.08
C ILE A 4 -46.79 -44.75 25.93
N MET A 5 -46.65 -43.42 25.81
CA MET A 5 -45.72 -42.80 24.87
C MET A 5 -44.31 -42.79 25.46
N ASN A 6 -43.38 -43.39 24.71
CA ASN A 6 -41.98 -43.57 25.02
C ASN A 6 -41.24 -42.22 24.97
N LYS A 7 -40.52 -41.89 26.05
CA LYS A 7 -39.99 -40.56 26.36
C LYS A 7 -38.64 -40.24 25.67
N SER A 8 -38.15 -41.13 24.81
CA SER A 8 -36.75 -41.11 24.33
C SER A 8 -36.52 -40.34 23.02
N SER A 9 -37.55 -39.95 22.27
CA SER A 9 -37.35 -39.27 20.96
C SER A 9 -37.31 -37.74 21.00
N PHE A 10 -37.65 -37.09 22.12
CA PHE A 10 -37.70 -35.62 22.18
C PHE A 10 -36.33 -34.96 22.41
N SER A 11 -35.36 -35.71 22.98
CA SER A 11 -34.02 -35.19 23.31
C SER A 11 -33.10 -35.06 22.09
N GLN A 12 -33.26 -35.92 21.08
CA GLN A 12 -32.40 -35.89 19.88
C GLN A 12 -32.72 -34.73 18.93
N TRP A 13 -33.94 -34.19 18.96
CA TRP A 13 -34.35 -33.13 18.03
C TRP A 13 -33.93 -31.72 18.48
N VAL A 14 -33.85 -31.49 19.80
CA VAL A 14 -33.40 -30.20 20.37
C VAL A 14 -31.88 -30.05 20.32
N GLY A 15 -31.13 -31.15 20.46
CA GLY A 15 -29.66 -31.15 20.39
C GLY A 15 -29.08 -30.82 19.01
N GLY A 16 -29.74 -31.26 17.93
CA GLY A 16 -29.31 -30.96 16.56
C GLY A 16 -29.51 -29.49 16.17
N LEU A 17 -30.53 -28.84 16.70
CA LEU A 17 -30.88 -27.45 16.38
C LEU A 17 -29.92 -26.44 17.01
N ILE A 18 -29.37 -26.73 18.19
CA ILE A 18 -28.38 -25.87 18.86
C ILE A 18 -27.01 -25.96 18.15
N PHE A 19 -26.61 -27.15 17.67
CA PHE A 19 -25.34 -27.32 16.97
C PHE A 19 -25.34 -26.67 15.57
N ALA A 20 -26.48 -26.67 14.87
CA ALA A 20 -26.64 -25.96 13.60
C ALA A 20 -26.65 -24.43 13.77
N LEU A 21 -27.22 -23.91 14.85
CA LEU A 21 -27.22 -22.47 15.15
C LEU A 21 -25.81 -21.97 15.54
N ALA A 22 -25.02 -22.79 16.24
CA ALA A 22 -23.63 -22.48 16.60
C ALA A 22 -22.68 -22.50 15.38
N LEU A 23 -22.88 -23.38 14.39
CA LEU A 23 -22.10 -23.37 13.15
C LEU A 23 -22.49 -22.22 12.20
N ALA A 24 -23.74 -21.75 12.23
CA ALA A 24 -24.17 -20.62 11.39
C ALA A 24 -23.54 -19.29 11.82
N LEU A 25 -23.26 -19.08 13.12
CA LEU A 25 -22.58 -17.88 13.62
C LEU A 25 -21.06 -17.85 13.35
N PHE A 26 -20.47 -18.99 12.96
CA PHE A 26 -19.08 -19.09 12.53
C PHE A 26 -18.90 -19.00 11.01
N SER A 27 -19.93 -18.58 10.28
CA SER A 27 -19.75 -18.06 8.93
C SER A 27 -18.99 -16.73 9.03
N GLY A 28 -17.66 -16.86 9.07
CA GLY A 28 -16.71 -15.80 9.32
C GLY A 28 -17.04 -14.56 8.50
N GLN A 29 -17.57 -13.56 9.19
CA GLN A 29 -17.41 -12.18 8.76
C GLN A 29 -15.90 -11.94 8.83
N SER A 30 -15.21 -12.21 7.72
CA SER A 30 -13.94 -11.55 7.46
C SER A 30 -14.30 -10.09 7.35
N VAL A 31 -14.30 -9.40 8.50
CA VAL A 31 -14.37 -7.95 8.54
C VAL A 31 -13.06 -7.52 7.92
N PHE A 32 -13.04 -7.43 6.59
CA PHE A 32 -11.95 -6.79 5.88
C PHE A 32 -11.88 -5.39 6.46
N ALA A 33 -10.77 -5.11 7.12
CA ALA A 33 -10.56 -3.80 7.68
C ALA A 33 -10.62 -2.79 6.54
N SER A 34 -11.23 -1.63 6.77
CA SER A 34 -11.29 -0.61 5.72
C SER A 34 -9.86 -0.27 5.26
N PRO A 35 -9.64 0.16 3.99
CA PRO A 35 -8.31 0.51 3.52
C PRO A 35 -7.56 1.48 4.43
N ALA A 36 -8.28 2.46 4.99
CA ALA A 36 -7.71 3.42 5.95
C ALA A 36 -7.29 2.75 7.27
N THR A 37 -8.06 1.78 7.77
CA THR A 37 -7.73 1.01 8.97
C THR A 37 -6.50 0.14 8.75
N GLU A 38 -6.39 -0.52 7.60
CA GLU A 38 -5.20 -1.33 7.26
C GLU A 38 -3.95 -0.48 7.10
N ILE A 39 -4.05 0.67 6.40
CA ILE A 39 -2.94 1.63 6.28
C ILE A 39 -2.53 2.12 7.66
N ASN A 40 -3.48 2.53 8.51
CA ASN A 40 -3.18 3.00 9.86
C ASN A 40 -2.44 1.94 10.68
N ARG A 41 -2.95 0.71 10.67
CA ARG A 41 -2.29 -0.41 11.34
C ARG A 41 -0.87 -0.64 10.84
N ALA A 42 -0.64 -0.61 9.53
CA ALA A 42 0.68 -0.82 8.95
C ALA A 42 1.66 0.32 9.25
N VAL A 43 1.19 1.58 9.22
CA VAL A 43 1.99 2.75 9.61
C VAL A 43 2.37 2.68 11.09
N ASN A 44 1.47 2.19 11.96
CA ASN A 44 1.77 2.02 13.38
C ASN A 44 2.84 0.95 13.61
N VAL A 45 2.77 -0.16 12.86
CA VAL A 45 3.83 -1.20 12.89
C VAL A 45 5.17 -0.67 12.36
N ALA A 46 5.15 0.26 11.40
CA ALA A 46 6.36 0.92 10.90
C ALA A 46 6.95 1.97 11.88
N GLY A 47 6.34 2.18 13.04
CA GLY A 47 6.80 3.11 14.07
C GLY A 47 6.08 4.46 14.10
N GLY A 48 4.97 4.60 13.35
CA GLY A 48 4.08 5.76 13.48
C GLY A 48 3.23 5.67 14.75
N VAL A 49 3.02 6.78 15.44
CA VAL A 49 2.04 6.84 16.54
C VAL A 49 0.69 7.35 16.05
N ASP A 50 0.71 8.13 14.97
CA ASP A 50 -0.46 8.65 14.27
C ASP A 50 -0.12 8.84 12.79
N VAL A 51 -1.07 8.52 11.90
CA VAL A 51 -0.87 8.56 10.45
C VAL A 51 -0.72 9.98 9.91
N LYS A 52 -1.45 10.94 10.50
CA LYS A 52 -1.40 12.33 10.04
C LYS A 52 -0.06 12.98 10.35
N HIS A 53 0.53 12.65 11.49
CA HIS A 53 1.80 13.22 11.96
C HIS A 53 3.01 12.30 11.77
N ALA A 54 2.83 11.07 11.29
CA ALA A 54 3.94 10.17 11.00
C ALA A 54 4.95 10.82 10.06
N ALA A 55 6.23 10.57 10.27
CA ALA A 55 7.26 10.96 9.31
C ALA A 55 6.91 10.38 7.93
N SER A 56 7.17 11.13 6.86
CA SER A 56 6.78 10.73 5.50
C SER A 56 7.36 9.37 5.10
N ALA A 57 8.59 9.07 5.53
CA ALA A 57 9.23 7.77 5.31
C ALA A 57 8.47 6.63 5.99
N THR A 58 8.08 6.81 7.26
CA THR A 58 7.31 5.82 8.05
C THR A 58 5.94 5.58 7.43
N PHE A 59 5.26 6.64 7.00
CA PHE A 59 3.98 6.52 6.31
C PHE A 59 4.12 5.69 5.02
N LEU A 60 5.09 6.03 4.16
CA LEU A 60 5.28 5.35 2.88
C LEU A 60 5.72 3.90 3.07
N GLN A 61 6.51 3.59 4.10
CA GLN A 61 6.88 2.21 4.44
C GLN A 61 5.65 1.37 4.83
N GLY A 62 4.79 1.92 5.70
CA GLY A 62 3.53 1.28 6.08
C GLY A 62 2.60 1.08 4.88
N PHE A 63 2.41 2.14 4.09
CA PHE A 63 1.59 2.10 2.87
C PHE A 63 2.11 1.06 1.86
N ASN A 64 3.41 1.03 1.59
CA ASN A 64 4.02 0.06 0.68
C ASN A 64 3.77 -1.38 1.12
N THR A 65 3.88 -1.64 2.41
CA THR A 65 3.65 -2.98 2.98
C THR A 65 2.22 -3.47 2.72
N VAL A 66 1.24 -2.56 2.72
CA VAL A 66 -0.16 -2.88 2.42
C VAL A 66 -0.35 -3.04 0.91
N VAL A 67 0.07 -2.07 0.11
CA VAL A 67 -0.25 -2.04 -1.33
C VAL A 67 0.40 -3.19 -2.13
N ILE A 68 1.52 -3.75 -1.64
CA ILE A 68 2.13 -4.96 -2.23
C ILE A 68 1.28 -6.21 -1.99
N LYS A 69 0.52 -6.26 -0.89
CA LYS A 69 -0.27 -7.42 -0.48
C LYS A 69 -1.71 -7.41 -1.01
N VAL A 70 -2.27 -6.23 -1.26
CA VAL A 70 -3.67 -6.09 -1.73
C VAL A 70 -3.82 -6.59 -3.17
N LYS A 71 -5.02 -7.02 -3.54
CA LYS A 71 -5.33 -7.39 -4.92
C LYS A 71 -5.23 -6.17 -5.82
N GLN A 72 -4.89 -6.42 -7.08
CA GLN A 72 -4.68 -5.39 -8.09
C GLN A 72 -5.94 -4.51 -8.30
N ALA A 73 -7.12 -5.14 -8.30
CA ALA A 73 -8.41 -4.44 -8.39
C ALA A 73 -8.67 -3.48 -7.20
N ASP A 74 -8.09 -3.75 -6.03
CA ASP A 74 -8.31 -2.97 -4.82
C ASP A 74 -7.30 -1.82 -4.67
N ALA A 75 -6.16 -1.85 -5.38
CA ALA A 75 -5.10 -0.86 -5.27
C ALA A 75 -5.59 0.61 -5.39
N PRO A 76 -6.52 0.97 -6.31
CA PRO A 76 -7.07 2.32 -6.38
C PRO A 76 -7.77 2.78 -5.08
N LEU A 77 -8.44 1.86 -4.37
CA LEU A 77 -9.10 2.17 -3.10
C LEU A 77 -8.08 2.51 -2.01
N TYR A 78 -6.99 1.76 -1.93
CA TYR A 78 -5.89 2.02 -1.00
C TYR A 78 -5.17 3.32 -1.33
N VAL A 79 -4.92 3.61 -2.61
CA VAL A 79 -4.34 4.88 -3.05
C VAL A 79 -5.23 6.05 -2.64
N SER A 80 -6.52 6.01 -2.93
CA SER A 80 -7.47 7.06 -2.52
C SER A 80 -7.46 7.26 -1.00
N ALA A 81 -7.48 6.18 -0.22
CA ALA A 81 -7.42 6.26 1.24
C ALA A 81 -6.10 6.88 1.72
N GLY A 82 -4.96 6.39 1.23
CA GLY A 82 -3.64 6.91 1.60
C GLY A 82 -3.48 8.39 1.26
N VAL A 83 -3.90 8.80 0.06
CA VAL A 83 -3.86 10.20 -0.37
C VAL A 83 -4.77 11.08 0.50
N LYS A 84 -5.98 10.62 0.87
CA LYS A 84 -6.85 11.37 1.80
C LYS A 84 -6.23 11.53 3.19
N MET A 85 -5.47 10.53 3.65
CA MET A 85 -4.79 10.59 4.94
C MET A 85 -3.57 11.52 4.92
N ARG A 86 -2.85 11.56 3.80
CA ARG A 86 -1.63 12.35 3.58
C ARG A 86 -1.60 12.98 2.18
N PRO A 87 -2.38 14.05 1.94
CA PRO A 87 -2.46 14.68 0.62
C PRO A 87 -1.15 15.35 0.19
N ASP A 88 -0.31 15.71 1.16
CA ASP A 88 1.06 16.19 0.94
C ASP A 88 1.97 15.15 0.28
N LEU A 89 1.70 13.85 0.49
CA LEU A 89 2.44 12.74 -0.09
C LEU A 89 1.76 12.14 -1.34
N ALA A 90 0.73 12.78 -1.88
CA ALA A 90 -0.05 12.21 -2.98
C ALA A 90 0.80 11.75 -4.19
N PRO A 91 1.82 12.50 -4.64
CA PRO A 91 2.72 12.04 -5.69
C PRO A 91 3.47 10.75 -5.31
N GLN A 92 4.04 10.70 -4.11
CA GLN A 92 4.85 9.56 -3.64
C GLN A 92 3.99 8.31 -3.42
N ILE A 93 2.78 8.46 -2.88
CA ILE A 93 1.81 7.38 -2.71
C ILE A 93 1.42 6.78 -4.05
N THR A 94 1.21 7.64 -5.06
CA THR A 94 0.89 7.17 -6.41
C THR A 94 2.04 6.37 -7.01
N VAL A 95 3.27 6.87 -6.92
CA VAL A 95 4.46 6.16 -7.43
C VAL A 95 4.66 4.84 -6.69
N ALA A 96 4.49 4.82 -5.37
CA ALA A 96 4.53 3.62 -4.57
C ALA A 96 3.56 2.55 -5.09
N ALA A 97 2.31 2.91 -5.36
CA ALA A 97 1.32 1.99 -5.90
C ALA A 97 1.65 1.51 -7.34
N LEU A 98 2.16 2.40 -8.18
CA LEU A 98 2.60 2.08 -9.55
C LEU A 98 3.86 1.20 -9.59
N ASN A 99 4.68 1.23 -8.55
CA ASN A 99 5.90 0.43 -8.44
C ASN A 99 5.74 -0.81 -7.56
N ALA A 100 4.59 -0.97 -6.90
CA ALA A 100 4.32 -2.10 -6.01
C ALA A 100 4.33 -3.44 -6.75
N ARG A 101 4.26 -3.42 -8.09
CA ARG A 101 4.27 -4.59 -8.95
C ARG A 101 5.21 -4.38 -10.14
N PRO A 102 5.73 -5.47 -10.74
CA PRO A 102 6.56 -5.39 -11.94
C PRO A 102 5.83 -4.66 -13.08
N MET A 103 6.54 -3.78 -13.78
CA MET A 103 6.03 -2.91 -14.84
C MET A 103 5.25 -3.65 -15.94
N ASP A 104 5.66 -4.88 -16.23
CA ASP A 104 5.12 -5.77 -17.25
C ASP A 104 3.72 -6.31 -16.92
N ARG A 105 3.17 -5.98 -15.73
CA ARG A 105 1.86 -6.44 -15.27
C ARG A 105 0.81 -5.35 -15.09
N HIS A 106 1.17 -4.08 -15.28
CA HIS A 106 0.19 -3.00 -15.17
C HIS A 106 -0.56 -2.81 -16.47
N SER A 107 -1.82 -3.22 -16.47
CA SER A 107 -2.74 -2.85 -17.56
C SER A 107 -3.00 -1.34 -17.54
N CYS A 108 -3.26 -0.76 -18.71
CA CYS A 108 -3.62 0.66 -18.80
C CYS A 108 -4.88 1.00 -18.00
N GLU A 109 -5.78 0.04 -17.81
CA GLU A 109 -6.98 0.17 -16.99
C GLU A 109 -6.63 0.40 -15.52
N GLU A 110 -5.69 -0.37 -14.97
CA GLU A 110 -5.26 -0.20 -13.58
C GLU A 110 -4.52 1.10 -13.35
N ILE A 111 -3.60 1.45 -14.25
CA ILE A 111 -2.87 2.73 -14.17
C ILE A 111 -3.89 3.85 -14.19
N THR A 112 -4.89 3.75 -15.07
CA THR A 112 -5.97 4.72 -15.14
C THR A 112 -6.75 4.81 -13.84
N ALA A 113 -7.08 3.67 -13.22
CA ALA A 113 -7.81 3.63 -11.96
C ALA A 113 -6.99 4.23 -10.80
N ILE A 114 -5.70 3.90 -10.69
CA ILE A 114 -4.78 4.45 -9.68
C ILE A 114 -4.66 5.97 -9.82
N ILE A 115 -4.40 6.45 -11.05
CA ILE A 115 -4.22 7.89 -11.31
C ILE A 115 -5.51 8.66 -11.03
N LYS A 116 -6.67 8.16 -11.48
CA LYS A 116 -7.97 8.79 -11.20
C LYS A 116 -8.27 8.82 -9.70
N ALA A 117 -8.00 7.72 -8.98
CA ALA A 117 -8.22 7.67 -7.54
C ALA A 117 -7.33 8.67 -6.78
N ALA A 118 -6.05 8.78 -7.15
CA ALA A 118 -5.14 9.74 -6.55
C ALA A 118 -5.57 11.20 -6.80
N ILE A 119 -5.92 11.54 -8.05
CA ILE A 119 -6.37 12.90 -8.42
C ILE A 119 -7.69 13.23 -7.74
N ALA A 120 -8.64 12.29 -7.66
CA ALA A 120 -9.91 12.52 -6.98
C ALA A 120 -9.72 12.77 -5.47
N ALA A 121 -8.70 12.14 -4.86
CA ALA A 121 -8.38 12.32 -3.46
C ALA A 121 -7.57 13.61 -3.16
N ALA A 122 -6.77 14.09 -4.13
CA ALA A 122 -5.99 15.33 -4.02
C ALA A 122 -5.97 16.09 -5.37
N PRO A 123 -7.07 16.79 -5.72
CA PRO A 123 -7.20 17.45 -7.03
C PRO A 123 -6.13 18.53 -7.27
N ASP A 124 -5.72 19.23 -6.21
CA ASP A 124 -4.68 20.27 -6.27
C ASP A 124 -3.30 19.70 -6.65
N SER A 125 -3.07 18.42 -6.37
CA SER A 125 -1.82 17.71 -6.67
C SER A 125 -1.81 17.06 -8.06
N ARG A 126 -2.85 17.26 -8.90
CA ARG A 126 -3.02 16.59 -10.21
C ARG A 126 -1.77 16.61 -11.08
N TYR A 127 -1.19 17.79 -11.32
CA TYR A 127 0.01 17.90 -12.16
C TYR A 127 1.26 17.28 -11.52
N ALA A 128 1.40 17.37 -10.20
CA ALA A 128 2.52 16.76 -9.48
C ALA A 128 2.45 15.24 -9.56
N ILE A 129 1.26 14.65 -9.36
CA ILE A 129 0.97 13.23 -9.49
C ILE A 129 1.30 12.74 -10.91
N VAL A 130 0.78 13.41 -11.95
CA VAL A 130 1.00 13.01 -13.34
C VAL A 130 2.48 13.06 -13.70
N ARG A 131 3.20 14.10 -13.26
CA ARG A 131 4.64 14.23 -13.52
C ARG A 131 5.44 13.07 -12.94
N VAL A 132 5.21 12.71 -11.68
CA VAL A 132 5.96 11.62 -11.05
C VAL A 132 5.53 10.25 -11.60
N ALA A 133 4.26 10.09 -11.97
CA ALA A 133 3.77 8.87 -12.61
C ALA A 133 4.42 8.64 -13.97
N LEU A 134 4.57 9.69 -14.79
CA LEU A 134 5.27 9.61 -16.07
C LEU A 134 6.75 9.27 -15.93
N ALA A 135 7.39 9.75 -14.86
CA ALA A 135 8.77 9.40 -14.55
C ALA A 135 8.89 7.93 -14.08
N ALA A 136 7.91 7.43 -13.33
CA ALA A 136 7.89 6.05 -12.87
C ALA A 136 7.55 5.07 -14.01
N GLN A 137 6.57 5.39 -14.86
CA GLN A 137 6.07 4.50 -15.91
C GLN A 137 6.09 5.17 -17.30
N PRO A 138 7.27 5.32 -17.93
CA PRO A 138 7.39 6.00 -19.22
C PRO A 138 6.67 5.26 -20.36
N THR A 139 6.59 3.93 -20.30
CA THR A 139 5.91 3.08 -21.28
C THR A 139 4.39 3.28 -21.27
N SER A 140 3.82 3.73 -20.15
CA SER A 140 2.39 3.92 -19.96
C SER A 140 1.94 5.38 -20.11
N ARG A 141 2.75 6.22 -20.75
CA ARG A 141 2.54 7.67 -20.89
C ARG A 141 1.13 8.04 -21.34
N GLN A 142 0.64 7.39 -22.40
CA GLN A 142 -0.67 7.71 -22.97
C GLN A 142 -1.81 7.41 -21.98
N CYS A 143 -1.70 6.32 -21.24
CA CYS A 143 -2.70 5.90 -20.26
C CYS A 143 -2.72 6.85 -19.06
N ILE A 144 -1.56 7.31 -18.59
CA ILE A 144 -1.45 8.31 -17.50
C ILE A 144 -2.07 9.65 -17.93
N LEU A 145 -1.74 10.14 -19.12
CA LEU A 145 -2.27 11.41 -19.63
C LEU A 145 -3.79 11.36 -19.86
N ALA A 146 -4.28 10.25 -20.43
CA ALA A 146 -5.70 10.02 -20.65
C ALA A 146 -6.47 9.93 -19.32
N ALA A 147 -5.94 9.19 -18.35
CA ALA A 147 -6.53 9.06 -17.01
C ALA A 147 -6.63 10.40 -16.30
N ALA A 148 -5.59 11.23 -16.45
CA ALA A 148 -5.58 12.55 -15.89
C ALA A 148 -6.45 13.53 -16.66
N GLY A 149 -6.92 13.24 -17.88
CA GLY A 149 -7.63 14.18 -18.74
C GLY A 149 -6.78 15.38 -19.15
N ILE A 150 -5.48 15.17 -19.38
CA ILE A 150 -4.50 16.22 -19.73
C ILE A 150 -3.97 15.94 -21.14
N ALA A 151 -4.00 16.94 -22.02
CA ALA A 151 -3.29 16.84 -23.29
C ALA A 151 -1.79 17.04 -23.07
N ASP A 152 -0.94 16.32 -23.83
CA ASP A 152 0.53 16.38 -23.67
C ASP A 152 1.07 17.83 -23.74
N LYS A 153 0.48 18.65 -24.62
CA LYS A 153 0.79 20.08 -24.76
C LYS A 153 0.53 20.88 -23.48
N ASP A 154 -0.54 20.58 -22.75
CA ASP A 154 -0.93 21.31 -21.53
C ASP A 154 0.04 21.00 -20.38
N LEU A 155 0.55 19.76 -20.35
CA LEU A 155 1.58 19.36 -19.39
C LEU A 155 2.89 20.13 -19.62
N ARG A 156 3.31 20.29 -20.89
CA ARG A 156 4.50 21.08 -21.24
C ARG A 156 4.34 22.56 -20.84
N VAL A 157 3.16 23.13 -21.04
CA VAL A 157 2.84 24.52 -20.63
C VAL A 157 2.87 24.66 -19.10
N ALA A 158 2.30 23.70 -18.35
CA ALA A 158 2.36 23.71 -16.89
C ALA A 158 3.81 23.64 -16.38
N TYR A 159 4.66 22.85 -17.04
CA TYR A 159 6.08 22.72 -16.68
C TYR A 159 6.85 24.02 -16.90
N THR A 160 6.66 24.66 -18.06
CA THR A 160 7.35 25.92 -18.41
C THR A 160 6.90 27.09 -17.53
N ARG A 161 5.64 27.16 -17.10
CA ARG A 161 5.20 28.14 -16.10
C ARG A 161 5.90 28.00 -14.76
N ARG A 162 6.09 26.76 -14.28
CA ARG A 162 6.75 26.49 -13.00
C ARG A 162 8.26 26.77 -13.05
N TYR A 163 8.90 26.51 -14.19
CA TYR A 163 10.32 26.82 -14.39
C TYR A 163 10.57 28.32 -14.62
N GLY A 164 9.57 29.05 -15.14
CA GLY A 164 9.68 30.48 -15.45
C GLY A 164 9.45 31.42 -14.27
N GLY A 165 9.20 30.94 -13.04
CA GLY A 165 9.09 31.76 -11.82
C GLY A 165 7.98 32.82 -11.80
N LYS A 166 7.15 32.94 -12.84
CA LYS A 166 5.99 33.84 -12.87
C LYS A 166 4.75 33.14 -12.33
N GLU A 167 4.82 32.71 -11.09
CA GLU A 167 3.63 32.36 -10.33
C GLU A 167 2.99 33.69 -9.93
N VAL A 168 1.91 34.08 -10.63
CA VAL A 168 1.05 35.19 -10.19
C VAL A 168 0.25 34.66 -9.01
N ILE A 169 0.93 34.57 -7.87
CA ILE A 169 0.31 34.36 -6.57
C ILE A 169 -0.46 35.64 -6.28
N SER A 170 -1.78 35.57 -6.42
CA SER A 170 -2.66 36.49 -5.70
C SER A 170 -2.33 36.33 -4.21
N PRO A 171 -1.91 37.40 -3.51
CA PRO A 171 -1.22 37.26 -2.23
C PRO A 171 -2.22 36.97 -1.12
N LYS A 172 -2.35 35.70 -0.72
CA LYS A 172 -2.66 35.34 0.68
C LYS A 172 -2.06 33.99 1.07
N GLU A 173 -1.20 34.08 2.08
CA GLU A 173 -0.67 33.06 2.98
C GLU A 173 0.30 32.01 2.43
N GLY A 174 1.52 32.10 2.95
CA GLY A 174 2.64 31.26 2.60
C GLY A 174 2.47 29.82 3.04
N LYS A 175 2.95 28.92 2.17
CA LYS A 175 3.53 27.65 2.56
C LYS A 175 4.66 27.31 1.61
N GLU A 176 5.69 26.79 2.24
CA GLU A 176 7.00 26.36 1.76
C GLU A 176 7.03 25.84 0.31
N VAL A 177 7.92 26.45 -0.48
CA VAL A 177 8.28 26.01 -1.82
C VAL A 177 8.97 24.67 -1.70
N ILE A 178 8.25 23.57 -1.96
CA ILE A 178 8.85 22.24 -2.08
C ILE A 178 9.87 22.31 -3.23
N PRO A 179 11.19 22.14 -2.97
CA PRO A 179 12.18 22.12 -4.04
C PRO A 179 11.87 20.96 -4.99
N PRO A 180 12.29 21.04 -6.27
CA PRO A 180 12.19 19.90 -7.17
C PRO A 180 12.81 18.68 -6.50
N PRO A 181 12.18 17.49 -6.56
CA PRO A 181 12.76 16.30 -5.99
C PRO A 181 14.15 16.13 -6.60
N ALA A 182 15.17 16.12 -5.74
CA ALA A 182 16.51 15.76 -6.14
C ALA A 182 16.43 14.38 -6.83
N PRO A 183 17.18 14.15 -7.92
CA PRO A 183 17.33 12.80 -8.45
C PRO A 183 17.76 11.90 -7.28
N PRO A 184 17.20 10.68 -7.16
CA PRO A 184 17.56 9.80 -6.05
C PRO A 184 19.07 9.59 -6.07
N ALA A 185 19.76 10.05 -5.03
CA ALA A 185 21.17 9.75 -4.77
C ALA A 185 21.31 8.34 -4.17
N PHE A 186 20.61 7.38 -4.78
CA PHE A 186 20.77 5.97 -4.45
C PHE A 186 21.28 5.25 -5.69
N PRO A 187 22.43 4.55 -5.61
CA PRO A 187 22.78 3.59 -6.62
C PRO A 187 21.67 2.54 -6.64
N TYR A 188 21.02 2.35 -7.78
CA TYR A 188 20.17 1.18 -7.98
C TYR A 188 21.05 -0.05 -7.70
N PRO A 189 20.72 -0.93 -6.73
CA PRO A 189 21.30 -2.25 -6.76
C PRO A 189 20.82 -2.91 -8.06
N THR A 190 21.75 -3.15 -8.97
CA THR A 190 21.52 -3.99 -10.13
C THR A 190 21.03 -5.35 -9.66
N ILE A 191 19.93 -5.82 -10.27
CA ILE A 191 19.18 -7.05 -10.02
C ILE A 191 19.98 -8.36 -10.28
N TRP A 192 21.31 -8.35 -10.18
CA TRP A 192 22.17 -9.50 -10.49
C TRP A 192 23.02 -10.01 -9.32
N ASP A 193 22.68 -9.71 -8.07
CA ASP A 193 23.33 -10.34 -6.90
C ASP A 193 22.42 -11.36 -6.18
N VAL A 194 21.65 -12.11 -6.96
CA VAL A 194 20.99 -13.34 -6.50
C VAL A 194 21.98 -14.48 -6.70
N GLY A 195 22.99 -14.52 -5.86
CA GLY A 195 24.13 -15.40 -6.03
C GLY A 195 24.75 -15.97 -4.76
N ASN A 196 24.12 -15.89 -3.57
CA ASN A 196 24.62 -16.70 -2.43
C ASN A 196 23.64 -16.83 -1.24
N ILE A 197 22.52 -17.52 -1.41
CA ILE A 197 21.80 -18.11 -0.26
C ILE A 197 21.50 -19.57 -0.59
N ILE A 198 22.56 -20.38 -0.67
CA ILE A 198 22.43 -21.83 -0.59
C ILE A 198 22.58 -22.22 0.89
N SER A 199 21.49 -22.78 1.43
CA SER A 199 21.48 -23.84 2.43
C SER A 199 21.94 -23.49 3.85
N ILE A 200 21.01 -23.05 4.69
CA ILE A 200 21.04 -23.40 6.13
C ILE A 200 20.10 -24.58 6.32
N ASN A 201 20.67 -25.77 6.27
CA ASN A 201 20.05 -27.01 6.71
C ASN A 201 20.31 -27.12 8.23
N PRO A 202 19.29 -27.27 9.11
CA PRO A 202 19.55 -27.42 10.54
C PRO A 202 19.84 -28.90 10.83
N GLY A 203 21.11 -29.24 10.96
CA GLY A 203 21.57 -30.53 11.49
C GLY A 203 22.18 -30.36 12.89
N PRO A 204 21.91 -31.25 13.86
CA PRO A 204 22.32 -31.06 15.24
C PRO A 204 23.69 -31.70 15.51
N GLY A 205 24.45 -31.10 16.43
CA GLY A 205 25.58 -31.77 17.07
C GLY A 205 26.93 -31.13 16.77
N GLY A 206 27.52 -30.52 17.80
CA GLY A 206 28.85 -29.94 17.73
C GLY A 206 29.18 -29.19 19.01
N VAL A 207 29.30 -29.94 20.11
CA VAL A 207 29.81 -29.45 21.38
C VAL A 207 31.25 -28.94 21.19
N ALA A 208 31.52 -27.70 21.61
CA ALA A 208 32.87 -27.21 21.83
C ALA A 208 32.99 -26.85 23.32
N SER A 209 33.75 -27.68 24.04
CA SER A 209 34.15 -27.47 25.42
C SER A 209 35.00 -26.21 25.59
N PRO A 210 34.90 -25.51 26.72
CA PRO A 210 35.82 -24.42 27.07
C PRO A 210 37.12 -25.00 27.67
N SER A 211 38.25 -24.53 27.16
CA SER A 211 39.57 -24.82 27.73
C SER A 211 39.81 -23.93 28.96
N ASP A 212 39.94 -24.56 30.13
CA ASP A 212 40.45 -23.94 31.36
C ASP A 212 41.98 -23.70 31.27
N PRO A 213 42.50 -22.66 31.95
CA PRO A 213 43.94 -22.44 32.12
C PRO A 213 44.45 -23.02 33.47
N SER A 214 45.77 -23.25 33.56
CA SER A 214 46.54 -23.78 34.72
C SER A 214 46.69 -25.31 34.69
N GLY A 215 47.85 -25.94 34.87
CA GLY A 215 49.17 -25.50 35.31
C GLY A 215 49.94 -26.75 35.76
N LYS A 216 51.27 -26.69 35.63
CA LYS A 216 52.31 -27.68 36.01
C LYS A 216 52.58 -28.81 35.03
#